data_AF-D4DF93-F1
#
_entry.id   AF-D4DF93-F1
#
_cell.length_a   1.000
_cell.length_b   1.000
_cell.length_c   1.000
_cell.angle_alpha   90.00
_cell.angle_beta   90.00
_cell.angle_gamma   90.00
#
_symmetry.space_group_name_H-M   'P 1'
#
loop_
_entity.id
_entity.type
_entity.pdbx_description
1 polymer ?
#
loop_
_entity_poly.entity_id
_entity_poly.type
_entity_poly.pdbx_seq_one_letter_code
_entity_poly.pdbx_strand_id
1 'polypeptide(L)'
;MPPRQLESFISSILGSESYSKSLAKRIDIPINSATTEEQLATSQLDPFSKASKYALGWVYFCIVLFVLTFLLRLYQIWGDKIRAALRKEELFSPGQTLSPKSDYELVTPSPANSHRAFFPATGPLVQPPKRDSALSSIGWVNNSIAFARWIFYRPLPVIKLGKLEIVPPSLAAAVLVLLAFIFVTLYCFLPQPLYYPHITDGSPPLAIRAGMLAVATLPWIIALSTKPNIISVFTGIGHERLNVLHRWTGYLCLFLALVHMVPFYITPVWEDGALPLFSLFIGGDYYIY
;
A
#
# COMPACT_ATOMS: atom_id res chain seq x y z
N MET A 1 -6.89 -43.50 19.58
CA MET A 1 -7.56 -42.67 20.61
C MET A 1 -8.91 -43.32 20.92
N PRO A 2 -9.26 -43.62 22.18
CA PRO A 2 -10.52 -44.28 22.50
C PRO A 2 -11.72 -43.34 22.27
N PRO A 3 -12.90 -43.85 21.85
CA PRO A 3 -14.04 -43.04 21.41
C PRO A 3 -14.57 -42.08 22.48
N ARG A 4 -14.50 -42.45 23.77
CA ARG A 4 -14.89 -41.57 24.88
C ARG A 4 -14.05 -40.30 25.01
N GLN A 5 -12.77 -40.34 24.61
CA GLN A 5 -11.92 -39.15 24.69
C GLN A 5 -12.17 -38.18 23.53
N LEU A 6 -12.65 -38.68 22.39
CA LEU A 6 -13.06 -37.83 21.28
C LEU A 6 -14.38 -37.10 21.62
N GLU A 7 -15.34 -37.82 22.21
CA GLU A 7 -16.61 -37.22 22.65
C GLU A 7 -16.42 -36.20 23.76
N SER A 8 -15.54 -36.45 24.75
CA SER A 8 -15.22 -35.47 25.80
C SER A 8 -14.49 -34.24 25.26
N PHE A 9 -13.68 -34.42 24.22
CA PHE A 9 -12.95 -33.32 23.56
C PHE A 9 -13.90 -32.49 22.68
N ILE A 10 -14.81 -33.15 21.96
CA ILE A 10 -15.86 -32.50 21.16
C ILE A 10 -16.87 -31.79 22.08
N SER A 11 -17.26 -32.37 23.21
CA SER A 11 -18.12 -31.72 24.20
C SER A 11 -17.41 -30.56 24.92
N SER A 12 -16.10 -30.64 25.12
CA SER A 12 -15.27 -29.53 25.63
C SER A 12 -15.17 -28.38 24.63
N ILE A 13 -15.14 -28.67 23.33
CA ILE A 13 -15.11 -27.64 22.28
C ILE A 13 -16.50 -27.02 22.10
N LEU A 14 -17.57 -27.85 22.08
CA LEU A 14 -18.96 -27.39 21.96
C LEU A 14 -19.49 -26.71 23.23
N GLY A 15 -19.03 -27.11 24.41
CA GLY A 15 -19.36 -26.46 25.70
C GLY A 15 -18.68 -25.09 25.91
N SER A 16 -17.81 -24.67 24.98
CA SER A 16 -17.20 -23.34 25.02
C SER A 16 -18.14 -22.22 24.56
N GLU A 17 -19.30 -22.54 23.97
CA GLU A 17 -20.27 -21.53 23.53
C GLU A 17 -20.89 -20.75 24.69
N SER A 18 -21.03 -21.36 25.87
CA SER A 18 -21.59 -20.72 27.09
C SER A 18 -20.62 -19.81 27.85
N TYR A 19 -19.34 -19.74 27.45
CA TYR A 19 -18.34 -18.83 28.00
C TYR A 19 -17.88 -17.78 26.97
N SER A 20 -18.70 -17.50 25.96
CA SER A 20 -18.54 -16.30 25.14
C SER A 20 -18.95 -15.07 25.95
N LYS A 21 -18.06 -14.58 26.83
CA LYS A 21 -18.09 -13.15 27.16
C LYS A 21 -18.06 -12.43 25.81
N SER A 22 -19.12 -11.70 25.47
CA SER A 22 -19.19 -10.92 24.23
C SER A 22 -17.85 -10.21 24.03
N LEU A 23 -17.10 -10.63 23.02
CA LEU A 23 -15.81 -10.03 22.66
C LEU A 23 -15.95 -8.55 22.27
N ALA A 24 -17.19 -8.09 22.12
CA ALA A 24 -17.61 -6.74 21.78
C ALA A 24 -18.14 -5.93 22.98
N LYS A 25 -17.84 -6.30 24.23
CA LYS A 25 -18.19 -5.44 25.37
C LYS A 25 -17.25 -4.23 25.42
N ARG A 26 -17.58 -3.21 24.61
CA ARG A 26 -17.01 -1.87 24.71
C ARG A 26 -17.45 -1.25 26.05
N ILE A 27 -16.64 -0.32 26.55
CA ILE A 27 -17.05 0.59 27.62
C ILE A 27 -18.08 1.56 27.02
N ASP A 28 -19.35 1.22 27.15
CA ASP A 28 -20.45 2.13 26.83
C ASP A 28 -20.80 2.93 28.08
N ILE A 29 -20.78 4.26 27.92
CA ILE A 29 -21.09 5.18 29.01
C ILE A 29 -22.62 5.16 29.19
N PRO A 30 -23.13 4.80 30.38
CA PRO A 30 -24.57 4.66 30.59
C PRO A 30 -25.24 6.04 30.50
N ILE A 31 -26.21 6.17 29.59
CA ILE A 31 -27.08 7.35 29.51
C ILE A 31 -28.12 7.20 30.62
N ASN A 32 -28.12 8.13 31.57
CA ASN A 32 -29.04 8.13 32.71
C ASN A 32 -29.69 9.51 32.87
N SER A 33 -30.54 9.67 33.87
CA SER A 33 -31.23 10.94 34.16
C SER A 33 -30.29 12.08 34.56
N ALA A 34 -29.00 11.80 34.81
CA ALA A 34 -27.98 12.80 35.12
C ALA A 34 -27.15 13.20 33.90
N THR A 35 -27.35 12.57 32.73
CA THR A 35 -26.67 12.93 31.49
C THR A 35 -27.24 14.24 30.93
N THR A 36 -26.39 15.25 30.77
CA THR A 36 -26.79 16.56 30.21
C THR A 36 -27.02 16.45 28.70
N GLU A 37 -27.95 17.25 28.15
CA GLU A 37 -28.19 17.31 26.70
C GLU A 37 -26.94 17.70 25.90
N GLU A 38 -26.09 18.56 26.46
CA GLU A 38 -24.81 18.97 25.88
C GLU A 38 -23.81 17.81 25.78
N GLN A 39 -23.73 16.98 26.82
CA GLN A 39 -22.90 15.77 26.82
C GLN A 39 -23.37 14.78 25.76
N LEU A 40 -24.69 14.61 25.61
CA LEU A 40 -25.25 13.75 24.58
C LEU A 40 -24.96 14.29 23.17
N ALA A 41 -25.11 15.60 22.95
CA ALA A 41 -24.79 16.24 21.67
C ALA A 41 -23.30 16.10 21.32
N THR A 42 -22.43 16.26 22.30
CA THR A 42 -20.97 16.16 22.16
C THR A 42 -20.54 14.73 21.82
N SER A 43 -21.08 13.74 22.54
CA SER A 43 -20.82 12.31 22.27
C SER A 43 -21.24 11.89 20.85
N GLN A 44 -22.24 12.55 20.28
CA GLN A 44 -22.74 12.29 18.93
C GLN A 44 -21.89 12.92 17.82
N LEU A 45 -20.94 13.81 18.12
CA LEU A 45 -20.08 14.45 17.09
C LEU A 45 -19.19 13.42 16.38
N ASP A 46 -18.57 12.50 17.13
CA ASP A 46 -17.77 11.41 16.55
C ASP A 46 -18.07 10.06 17.24
N PRO A 47 -19.21 9.44 16.93
CA PRO A 47 -19.66 8.24 17.62
C PRO A 47 -18.78 7.05 17.21
N PHE A 48 -18.37 6.27 18.20
CA PHE A 48 -17.52 5.10 17.98
C PHE A 48 -18.12 4.09 17.00
N SER A 49 -19.45 3.93 16.97
CA SER A 49 -20.14 3.04 16.03
C SER A 49 -19.84 3.36 14.55
N LYS A 50 -19.44 4.59 14.25
CA LYS A 50 -19.04 5.05 12.91
C LYS A 50 -17.53 5.18 12.76
N ALA A 51 -16.72 4.77 13.74
CA ALA A 51 -15.26 4.91 13.70
C ALA A 51 -14.58 4.09 12.59
N SER A 52 -15.22 3.04 12.09
CA SER A 52 -14.71 2.23 10.97
C SER A 52 -14.50 3.03 9.69
N LYS A 53 -15.18 4.17 9.52
CA LYS A 53 -14.96 5.09 8.39
C LYS A 53 -13.49 5.53 8.27
N TYR A 54 -12.79 5.69 9.40
CA TYR A 54 -11.39 6.09 9.43
C TYR A 54 -10.46 4.99 8.92
N ALA A 55 -10.71 3.74 9.32
CA ALA A 55 -9.99 2.58 8.79
C ALA A 55 -10.20 2.44 7.27
N LEU A 56 -11.43 2.64 6.79
CA LEU A 56 -11.75 2.57 5.36
C LEU A 56 -10.97 3.59 4.52
N GLY A 57 -10.78 4.81 5.03
CA GLY A 57 -9.98 5.83 4.34
C GLY A 57 -8.55 5.36 4.03
N TRP A 58 -7.88 4.72 5.00
CA TRP A 58 -6.55 4.16 4.80
C TRP A 58 -6.56 2.97 3.81
N VAL A 59 -7.56 2.10 3.91
CA VAL A 59 -7.70 0.97 2.99
C VAL A 59 -7.84 1.46 1.55
N TYR A 60 -8.67 2.47 1.29
CA TYR A 60 -8.79 3.05 -0.05
C TYR A 60 -7.49 3.66 -0.55
N PHE A 61 -6.77 4.39 0.30
CA PHE A 61 -5.46 4.94 -0.04
C PHE A 61 -4.49 3.85 -0.51
N CYS A 62 -4.37 2.75 0.25
CA CYS A 62 -3.51 1.62 -0.13
C CYS A 62 -3.98 0.90 -1.39
N ILE A 63 -5.28 0.66 -1.54
CA ILE A 63 -5.85 0.00 -2.73
C ILE A 63 -5.61 0.84 -3.99
N VAL A 64 -5.81 2.16 -3.94
CA VAL A 64 -5.57 3.05 -5.08
C VAL A 64 -4.11 2.98 -5.53
N LEU A 65 -3.15 3.02 -4.59
CA LEU A 65 -1.73 2.86 -4.91
C LEU A 65 -1.42 1.49 -5.51
N PHE A 66 -2.02 0.42 -4.97
CA PHE A 66 -1.87 -0.92 -5.49
C PHE A 66 -2.42 -1.07 -6.92
N VAL A 67 -3.64 -0.56 -7.18
CA VAL A 67 -4.26 -0.61 -8.50
C VAL A 67 -3.47 0.22 -9.50
N LEU A 68 -3.03 1.42 -9.13
CA LEU A 68 -2.22 2.28 -10.00
C LEU A 68 -0.90 1.60 -10.38
N THR A 69 -0.19 1.00 -9.41
CA THR A 69 1.06 0.29 -9.68
C THR A 69 0.84 -0.97 -10.53
N PHE A 70 -0.28 -1.67 -10.33
CA PHE A 70 -0.68 -2.80 -11.18
C PHE A 70 -0.93 -2.37 -12.63
N LEU A 71 -1.70 -1.30 -12.86
CA LEU A 71 -1.98 -0.77 -14.20
C LEU A 71 -0.70 -0.31 -14.90
N LEU A 72 0.21 0.37 -14.19
CA LEU A 72 1.52 0.76 -14.73
C LEU A 72 2.34 -0.46 -15.15
N ARG A 73 2.31 -1.55 -14.37
CA ARG A 73 2.98 -2.79 -14.75
C ARG A 73 2.37 -3.41 -16.00
N LEU A 74 1.05 -3.47 -16.11
CA LEU A 74 0.39 -3.97 -17.32
C LEU A 74 0.78 -3.15 -18.55
N TYR A 75 0.79 -1.83 -18.43
CA TYR A 75 1.24 -0.93 -19.49
C TYR A 75 2.69 -1.20 -19.91
N GLN A 76 3.60 -1.40 -18.94
CA GLN A 76 5.01 -1.70 -19.23
C GLN A 76 5.18 -3.06 -19.93
N ILE A 77 4.51 -4.11 -19.44
CA ILE A 77 4.55 -5.45 -20.04
C ILE A 77 4.01 -5.41 -21.47
N TRP A 78 2.91 -4.71 -21.69
CA TRP A 78 2.32 -4.56 -23.02
C TRP A 78 3.27 -3.84 -23.97
N GLY A 79 3.86 -2.72 -23.52
CA GLY A 79 4.85 -1.97 -24.29
C GLY A 79 6.10 -2.81 -24.62
N ASP A 80 6.59 -3.61 -23.67
CA ASP A 80 7.73 -4.51 -23.90
C ASP A 80 7.42 -5.61 -24.91
N LYS A 81 6.22 -6.21 -24.84
CA LYS A 81 5.77 -7.20 -25.82
C LYS A 81 5.66 -6.62 -27.22
N ILE A 82 5.11 -5.42 -27.38
CA ILE A 82 5.05 -4.73 -28.68
C ILE A 82 6.44 -4.44 -29.22
N ARG A 83 7.36 -3.91 -28.39
CA ARG A 83 8.75 -3.65 -28.79
C ARG A 83 9.46 -4.92 -29.24
N ALA A 84 9.25 -6.03 -28.52
CA ALA A 84 9.83 -7.32 -28.88
C ALA A 84 9.25 -7.88 -30.18
N ALA A 85 7.95 -7.69 -30.43
CA ALA A 85 7.29 -8.11 -31.68
C ALA A 85 7.81 -7.30 -32.88
N LEU A 86 7.87 -5.97 -32.76
CA LEU A 86 8.41 -5.09 -33.82
C LEU A 86 9.86 -5.43 -34.15
N ARG A 87 10.71 -5.67 -33.15
CA ARG A 87 12.11 -6.10 -33.38
C ARG A 87 12.19 -7.46 -34.08
N LYS A 88 11.30 -8.40 -33.75
CA LYS A 88 11.23 -9.70 -34.44
C LYS A 88 10.84 -9.50 -35.91
N GLU A 89 9.83 -8.68 -36.19
CA GLU A 89 9.44 -8.36 -37.57
C GLU A 89 10.59 -7.70 -38.36
N GLU A 90 11.36 -6.79 -37.75
CA GLU A 90 12.55 -6.20 -38.35
C GLU A 90 13.63 -7.23 -38.69
N LEU A 91 13.77 -8.29 -37.87
CA LEU A 91 14.73 -9.38 -38.10
C LEU A 91 14.24 -10.41 -39.14
N PHE A 92 12.92 -10.64 -39.24
CA PHE A 92 12.34 -11.58 -40.22
C PHE A 92 12.05 -10.93 -41.59
N SER A 93 11.75 -9.63 -41.63
CA SER A 93 11.49 -8.86 -42.85
C SER A 93 12.68 -8.59 -43.80
N PRO A 94 13.97 -8.85 -43.49
CA PRO A 94 15.03 -8.71 -44.48
C PRO A 94 15.19 -9.92 -45.41
N GLY A 95 14.66 -11.11 -45.08
CA GLY A 95 15.10 -12.35 -45.74
C GLY A 95 14.06 -13.42 -46.07
N GLN A 96 12.78 -13.23 -45.76
CA GLN A 96 11.75 -14.28 -45.96
C GLN A 96 11.15 -14.35 -47.38
N THR A 97 11.92 -14.04 -48.43
CA THR A 97 11.57 -14.48 -49.78
C THR A 97 12.54 -15.48 -50.41
N LEU A 98 13.73 -15.73 -49.85
CA LEU A 98 14.64 -16.76 -50.38
C LEU A 98 15.47 -17.41 -49.27
N SER A 99 14.96 -18.48 -48.68
CA SER A 99 15.84 -19.53 -48.18
C SER A 99 16.12 -20.43 -49.38
N PRO A 100 17.39 -20.58 -49.84
CA PRO A 100 17.71 -21.45 -50.96
C PRO A 100 17.48 -22.90 -50.55
N LYS A 101 16.32 -23.44 -50.90
CA LYS A 101 16.06 -24.89 -50.94
C LYS A 101 16.13 -25.38 -52.38
N SER A 102 17.25 -25.11 -53.06
CA SER A 102 17.69 -25.87 -54.24
C SER A 102 18.95 -25.23 -54.83
N ASP A 103 19.96 -26.04 -55.15
CA ASP A 103 21.18 -25.67 -55.89
C ASP A 103 20.92 -25.34 -57.38
N TYR A 104 19.73 -24.82 -57.72
CA TYR A 104 19.25 -24.58 -59.09
C TYR A 104 18.65 -23.19 -59.31
N GLU A 105 19.13 -22.15 -58.62
CA GLU A 105 18.75 -20.78 -58.99
C GLU A 105 19.55 -20.30 -60.21
N LEU A 106 18.90 -20.55 -61.35
CA LEU A 106 19.15 -19.99 -62.66
C LEU A 106 19.46 -18.49 -62.60
N VAL A 107 20.45 -18.10 -63.42
CA VAL A 107 20.73 -16.73 -63.82
C VAL A 107 19.48 -16.10 -64.43
N THR A 108 18.65 -15.44 -63.63
CA THR A 108 17.62 -14.54 -64.13
C THR A 108 18.22 -13.15 -64.35
N PRO A 109 18.02 -12.53 -65.54
CA PRO A 109 18.49 -11.18 -65.78
C PRO A 109 17.78 -10.20 -64.85
N SER A 110 18.55 -9.27 -64.32
CA SER A 110 18.13 -8.20 -63.40
C SER A 110 16.75 -7.61 -63.75
N PRO A 111 15.75 -7.65 -62.84
CA PRO A 111 14.54 -6.88 -63.04
C PRO A 111 14.83 -5.41 -62.71
N ALA A 112 14.83 -4.57 -63.74
CA ALA A 112 15.09 -3.13 -63.68
C ALA A 112 14.13 -2.31 -62.78
N ASN A 113 13.16 -2.95 -62.10
CA ASN A 113 12.13 -2.29 -61.29
C ASN A 113 12.05 -2.78 -59.83
N SER A 114 12.95 -3.65 -59.36
CA SER A 114 13.04 -3.97 -57.93
C SER A 114 13.97 -2.97 -57.23
N HIS A 115 13.43 -1.87 -56.71
CA HIS A 115 14.17 -0.83 -55.97
C HIS A 115 14.78 -1.28 -54.62
N ARG A 116 14.92 -2.58 -54.37
CA ARG A 116 15.49 -3.12 -53.14
C ARG A 116 16.72 -3.96 -53.43
N ALA A 117 17.77 -3.30 -53.93
CA ALA A 117 19.11 -3.88 -53.98
C ALA A 117 19.55 -4.19 -52.54
N PHE A 118 19.65 -5.47 -52.21
CA PHE A 118 19.86 -6.00 -50.86
C PHE A 118 21.26 -5.67 -50.29
N PHE A 119 22.24 -5.48 -51.16
CA PHE A 119 23.56 -4.95 -50.82
C PHE A 119 23.94 -3.90 -51.86
N PRO A 120 24.13 -2.62 -51.49
CA PRO A 120 24.66 -1.65 -52.42
C PRO A 120 26.10 -2.05 -52.78
N ALA A 121 26.43 -2.04 -54.06
CA ALA A 121 27.79 -2.36 -54.54
C ALA A 121 28.85 -1.41 -53.94
N THR A 122 28.43 -0.20 -53.55
CA THR A 122 29.19 0.78 -52.80
C THR A 122 28.26 1.54 -51.84
N GLY A 123 28.67 1.72 -50.58
CA GLY A 123 27.94 2.53 -49.59
C GLY A 123 27.28 1.72 -48.46
N PRO A 124 26.74 2.41 -47.42
CA PRO A 124 26.10 1.77 -46.28
C PRO A 124 24.72 1.18 -46.65
N LEU A 125 24.34 0.09 -45.99
CA LEU A 125 23.05 -0.58 -46.21
C LEU A 125 21.87 0.38 -45.99
N VAL A 126 20.94 0.44 -46.94
CA VAL A 126 19.69 1.19 -46.81
C VAL A 126 18.84 0.49 -45.76
N GLN A 127 18.81 1.06 -44.54
CA GLN A 127 17.97 0.53 -43.47
C GLN A 127 16.50 0.86 -43.77
N PRO A 128 15.57 -0.09 -43.56
CA PRO A 128 14.14 0.22 -43.68
C PRO A 128 13.75 1.32 -42.67
N PRO A 129 12.72 2.12 -42.97
CA PRO A 129 12.23 3.14 -42.04
C PRO A 129 11.81 2.46 -40.73
N LYS A 130 12.33 2.98 -39.61
CA LYS A 130 12.07 2.46 -38.27
C LYS A 130 10.57 2.52 -37.96
N ARG A 131 9.95 1.36 -37.71
CA ARG A 131 8.52 1.27 -37.41
C ARG A 131 8.32 1.30 -35.90
N ASP A 132 8.09 2.49 -35.35
CA ASP A 132 7.72 2.64 -33.95
C ASP A 132 6.20 2.44 -33.77
N SER A 133 5.79 1.81 -32.66
CA SER A 133 4.35 1.67 -32.34
C SER A 133 3.69 3.03 -32.11
N ALA A 134 2.40 3.16 -32.47
CA ALA A 134 1.63 4.40 -32.33
C ALA A 134 1.58 4.96 -30.89
N LEU A 135 1.77 4.11 -29.87
CA LEU A 135 1.85 4.53 -28.47
C LEU A 135 3.28 4.98 -28.08
N SER A 136 4.31 4.45 -28.74
CA SER A 136 5.72 4.81 -28.51
C SER A 136 6.13 6.07 -29.27
N SER A 137 5.35 6.54 -30.24
CA SER A 137 5.62 7.78 -30.99
C SER A 137 5.15 9.04 -30.25
N ILE A 138 4.40 8.89 -29.16
CA ILE A 138 3.87 10.02 -28.38
C ILE A 138 5.00 10.61 -27.51
N GLY A 139 5.66 11.63 -28.05
CA GLY A 139 6.84 12.24 -27.43
C GLY A 139 6.61 12.76 -26.01
N TRP A 140 5.45 13.38 -25.73
CA TRP A 140 5.16 13.92 -24.40
C TRP A 140 5.02 12.82 -23.33
N VAL A 141 4.39 11.68 -23.67
CA VAL A 141 4.25 10.52 -22.76
C VAL A 141 5.63 9.96 -22.42
N ASN A 142 6.48 9.77 -23.44
CA ASN A 142 7.84 9.28 -23.24
C ASN A 142 8.67 10.24 -22.40
N ASN A 143 8.55 11.55 -22.63
CA ASN A 143 9.24 12.57 -21.85
C ASN A 143 8.76 12.59 -20.40
N SER A 144 7.45 12.47 -20.14
CA SER A 144 6.91 12.37 -18.79
C SER A 144 7.40 11.10 -18.06
N ILE A 145 7.43 9.95 -18.75
CA ILE A 145 7.95 8.70 -18.17
C ILE A 145 9.46 8.80 -17.93
N ALA A 146 10.21 9.40 -18.85
CA ALA A 146 11.65 9.61 -18.70
C ALA A 146 11.95 10.55 -17.53
N PHE A 147 11.18 11.64 -17.39
CA PHE A 147 11.28 12.56 -16.27
C PHE A 147 10.93 11.88 -14.94
N ALA A 148 9.83 11.11 -14.89
CA ALA A 148 9.44 10.34 -13.72
C ALA A 148 10.53 9.32 -13.33
N ARG A 149 11.11 8.60 -14.29
CA ARG A 149 12.23 7.69 -14.01
C ARG A 149 13.46 8.44 -13.52
N TRP A 150 13.79 9.56 -14.15
CA TRP A 150 14.94 10.38 -13.76
C TRP A 150 14.84 10.89 -12.33
N ILE A 151 13.66 11.33 -11.90
CA ILE A 151 13.45 11.78 -10.51
C ILE A 151 13.40 10.58 -9.56
N PHE A 152 12.53 9.60 -9.80
CA PHE A 152 12.21 8.56 -8.83
C PHE A 152 13.25 7.44 -8.71
N TYR A 153 14.05 7.17 -9.75
CA TYR A 153 15.11 6.16 -9.71
C TYR A 153 16.45 6.69 -9.26
N ARG A 154 16.57 8.01 -9.04
CA ARG A 154 17.82 8.59 -8.54
C ARG A 154 18.05 8.15 -7.10
N PRO A 155 19.17 7.47 -6.79
CA PRO A 155 19.51 7.15 -5.41
C PRO A 155 19.85 8.46 -4.68
N LEU A 156 19.34 8.59 -3.46
CA LEU A 156 19.72 9.70 -2.59
C LEU A 156 21.13 9.45 -2.04
N PRO A 157 21.96 10.51 -1.91
CA PRO A 157 23.32 10.35 -1.39
C PRO A 157 23.27 9.83 0.05
N VAL A 158 24.22 8.97 0.40
CA VAL A 158 24.38 8.48 1.77
C VAL A 158 24.80 9.63 2.66
N ILE A 159 24.03 9.89 3.72
CA ILE A 159 24.31 10.97 4.66
C ILE A 159 25.20 10.38 5.76
N LYS A 160 26.46 10.85 5.82
CA LYS A 160 27.41 10.46 6.85
C LYS A 160 27.46 11.54 7.93
N LEU A 161 26.95 11.23 9.12
CA LEU A 161 27.04 12.11 10.29
C LEU A 161 27.98 11.47 11.31
N GLY A 162 29.28 11.78 11.19
CA GLY A 162 30.32 11.18 12.01
C GLY A 162 30.43 9.67 11.77
N LYS A 163 30.12 8.85 12.79
CA LYS A 163 30.10 7.38 12.70
C LYS A 163 28.76 6.81 12.21
N LEU A 164 27.72 7.64 12.08
CA LEU A 164 26.41 7.23 11.64
C LEU A 164 26.31 7.32 10.12
N GLU A 165 26.08 6.19 9.45
CA GLU A 165 25.81 6.13 8.02
C GLU A 165 24.31 5.91 7.79
N ILE A 166 23.60 6.94 7.33
CA ILE A 166 22.18 6.86 7.01
C ILE A 166 22.05 6.62 5.51
N VAL A 167 21.53 5.45 5.15
CA VAL A 167 21.23 5.08 3.76
C VAL A 167 19.73 5.31 3.51
N PRO A 168 19.35 6.44 2.87
CA PRO A 168 17.96 6.69 2.53
C PRO A 168 17.44 5.67 1.50
N PRO A 169 16.14 5.31 1.54
CA PRO A 169 15.54 4.48 0.51
C PRO A 169 15.50 5.22 -0.83
N SER A 170 15.17 4.50 -1.91
CA SER A 170 14.95 5.12 -3.23
C SER A 170 13.97 6.30 -3.13
N LEU A 171 14.18 7.36 -3.91
CA LEU A 171 13.32 8.56 -3.85
C LEU A 171 11.83 8.22 -4.01
N ALA A 172 11.49 7.26 -4.88
CA ALA A 172 10.12 6.76 -5.02
C ALA A 172 9.52 6.27 -3.70
N ALA A 173 10.23 5.39 -2.99
CA ALA A 173 9.80 4.86 -1.71
C ALA A 173 9.73 5.96 -0.64
N ALA A 174 10.69 6.91 -0.63
CA ALA A 174 10.66 8.05 0.28
C ALA A 174 9.42 8.93 0.07
N VAL A 175 9.08 9.24 -1.18
CA VAL A 175 7.88 10.02 -1.53
C VAL A 175 6.59 9.27 -1.15
N LEU A 176 6.51 7.96 -1.39
CA LEU A 176 5.36 7.15 -0.99
C LEU A 176 5.17 7.13 0.54
N VAL A 177 6.26 6.93 1.29
CA VAL A 177 6.23 6.93 2.76
C VAL A 177 5.87 8.32 3.29
N LEU A 178 6.38 9.39 2.69
CA LEU A 178 6.04 10.76 3.04
C LEU A 178 4.58 11.07 2.76
N LEU A 179 4.04 10.66 1.60
CA LEU A 179 2.63 10.82 1.27
C LEU A 179 1.74 10.07 2.27
N ALA A 180 2.12 8.83 2.61
CA ALA A 180 1.44 8.04 3.63
C ALA A 180 1.48 8.71 5.01
N PHE A 181 2.64 9.23 5.42
CA PHE A 181 2.82 9.96 6.68
C PHE A 181 1.97 11.23 6.75
N ILE A 182 1.96 12.03 5.69
CA ILE A 182 1.11 13.22 5.58
C ILE A 182 -0.35 12.83 5.65
N PHE A 183 -0.77 11.80 4.91
CA PHE A 183 -2.15 11.32 4.92
C PHE A 183 -2.61 10.94 6.33
N VAL A 184 -1.86 10.07 7.03
CA VAL A 184 -2.26 9.64 8.38
C VAL A 184 -2.22 10.79 9.39
N THR A 185 -1.24 11.69 9.29
CA THR A 185 -1.13 12.85 10.19
C THR A 185 -2.30 13.80 9.97
N LEU A 186 -2.58 14.18 8.72
CA LEU A 186 -3.72 15.03 8.42
C LEU A 186 -5.04 14.36 8.84
N TYR A 187 -5.18 13.06 8.60
CA TYR A 187 -6.43 12.37 8.92
C TYR A 187 -6.67 12.18 10.42
N CYS A 188 -5.60 12.14 11.22
CA CYS A 188 -5.68 12.19 12.68
C CYS A 188 -6.02 13.59 13.20
N PHE A 189 -5.29 14.62 12.75
CA PHE A 189 -5.28 15.94 13.41
C PHE A 189 -6.17 17.00 12.75
N LEU A 190 -6.58 16.82 11.50
CA LEU A 190 -7.41 17.80 10.78
C LEU A 190 -8.90 17.70 11.15
N PRO A 191 -9.52 16.50 11.24
CA PRO A 191 -10.92 16.41 11.61
C PRO A 191 -11.12 16.84 13.08
N GLN A 192 -12.21 17.55 13.35
CA GLN A 192 -12.59 17.98 14.69
C GLN A 192 -13.83 17.20 15.16
N PRO A 193 -14.04 17.03 16.48
CA PRO A 193 -13.15 17.44 17.58
C PRO A 193 -11.94 16.50 17.74
N LEU A 194 -10.87 16.95 18.39
CA LEU A 194 -9.71 16.10 18.76
C LEU A 194 -9.91 15.41 20.12
N TYR A 195 -10.45 16.16 21.08
CA TYR A 195 -10.79 15.72 22.42
C TYR A 195 -12.24 16.10 22.70
N TYR A 196 -12.90 15.33 23.57
CA TYR A 196 -14.15 15.78 24.17
C TYR A 196 -13.85 16.71 25.36
N PRO A 197 -14.77 17.62 25.72
CA PRO A 197 -14.64 18.50 26.89
C PRO A 197 -14.62 17.74 28.22
N HIS A 198 -15.29 16.58 28.28
CA HIS A 198 -15.31 15.73 29.45
C HIS A 198 -15.07 14.25 29.10
N ILE A 199 -14.36 13.52 29.96
CA ILE A 199 -14.08 12.08 29.84
C ILE A 199 -15.36 11.24 29.87
N THR A 200 -16.41 11.77 30.49
CA THR A 200 -17.76 11.17 30.52
C THR A 200 -18.49 11.27 29.19
N ASP A 201 -18.00 12.06 28.23
CA ASP A 201 -18.66 12.21 26.92
C ASP A 201 -18.26 11.07 25.97
N GLY A 202 -17.09 10.46 26.20
CA GLY A 202 -16.59 9.36 25.39
C GLY A 202 -15.08 9.25 25.38
N SER A 203 -14.60 8.24 24.67
CA SER A 203 -13.16 8.10 24.38
C SER A 203 -12.69 9.24 23.45
N PRO A 204 -11.49 9.80 23.64
CA PRO A 204 -10.98 10.89 22.82
C PRO A 204 -11.04 10.57 21.32
N PRO A 205 -11.70 11.40 20.49
CA PRO A 205 -11.85 11.15 19.05
C PRO A 205 -10.52 10.94 18.33
N LEU A 206 -9.48 11.72 18.68
CA LEU A 206 -8.13 11.57 18.12
C LEU A 206 -7.57 10.15 18.36
N ALA A 207 -7.70 9.62 19.57
CA ALA A 207 -7.21 8.29 19.89
C ALA A 207 -7.96 7.21 19.12
N ILE A 208 -9.28 7.34 18.98
CA ILE A 208 -10.10 6.41 18.22
C ILE A 208 -9.68 6.41 16.74
N ARG A 209 -9.53 7.58 16.12
CA ARG A 209 -9.07 7.71 14.72
C ARG A 209 -7.71 7.07 14.49
N ALA A 210 -6.72 7.41 15.33
CA ALA A 210 -5.38 6.86 15.24
C ALA A 210 -5.38 5.33 15.43
N GLY A 211 -6.19 4.83 16.37
CA GLY A 211 -6.36 3.39 16.60
C GLY A 211 -6.95 2.67 15.39
N MET A 212 -8.01 3.21 14.79
CA MET A 212 -8.63 2.62 13.59
C MET A 212 -7.67 2.61 12.39
N LEU A 213 -6.88 3.67 12.21
CA LEU A 213 -5.83 3.72 11.18
C LEU A 213 -4.71 2.71 11.46
N ALA A 214 -4.27 2.55 12.71
CA ALA A 214 -3.25 1.59 13.10
C ALA A 214 -3.70 0.15 12.78
N VAL A 215 -4.92 -0.20 13.20
CA VAL A 215 -5.52 -1.52 12.92
C VAL A 215 -5.63 -1.76 11.41
N ALA A 216 -6.08 -0.76 10.64
CA ALA A 216 -6.16 -0.87 9.19
C ALA A 216 -4.79 -1.04 8.51
N THR A 217 -3.71 -0.62 9.16
CA THR A 217 -2.33 -0.72 8.66
C THR A 217 -1.76 -2.14 8.82
N LEU A 218 -2.17 -2.88 9.85
CA LEU A 218 -1.62 -4.21 10.17
C LEU A 218 -1.68 -5.24 9.02
N PRO A 219 -2.82 -5.42 8.30
CA PRO A 219 -2.87 -6.37 7.19
C PRO A 219 -1.86 -6.06 6.09
N TRP A 220 -1.62 -4.77 5.82
CA TRP A 220 -0.65 -4.33 4.82
C TRP A 220 0.79 -4.59 5.26
N ILE A 221 1.11 -4.38 6.53
CA ILE A 221 2.43 -4.70 7.09
C ILE A 221 2.74 -6.18 6.87
N ILE A 222 1.78 -7.06 7.18
CA ILE A 222 1.94 -8.51 7.00
C ILE A 222 2.06 -8.86 5.52
N ALA A 223 1.19 -8.30 4.67
CA ALA A 223 1.22 -8.58 3.23
C ALA A 223 2.56 -8.18 2.59
N LEU A 224 3.15 -7.06 3.01
CA LEU A 224 4.43 -6.56 2.48
C LEU A 224 5.66 -7.37 2.95
N SER A 225 5.56 -8.13 4.06
CA SER A 225 6.70 -8.83 4.68
C SER A 225 6.97 -10.22 4.10
N THR A 226 6.01 -10.82 3.39
CA THR A 226 6.12 -12.20 2.93
C THR A 226 7.10 -12.34 1.75
N LYS A 227 7.85 -13.46 1.71
CA LYS A 227 8.70 -13.84 0.56
C LYS A 227 7.87 -14.26 -0.66
N PRO A 228 6.92 -15.21 -0.56
CA PRO A 228 5.95 -15.46 -1.61
C PRO A 228 4.85 -14.39 -1.54
N ASN A 229 5.10 -13.25 -2.17
CA ASN A 229 4.20 -12.10 -2.05
C ASN A 229 3.24 -12.01 -3.24
N ILE A 230 1.93 -12.11 -2.99
CA ILE A 230 0.89 -11.88 -3.99
C ILE A 230 1.01 -10.45 -4.57
N ILE A 231 1.39 -9.48 -3.73
CA ILE A 231 1.63 -8.10 -4.16
C ILE A 231 2.78 -8.06 -5.17
N SER A 232 3.85 -8.85 -5.01
CA SER A 232 4.92 -8.95 -6.01
C SER A 232 4.42 -9.55 -7.32
N VAL A 233 3.50 -10.51 -7.29
CA VAL A 233 2.93 -11.11 -8.51
C VAL A 233 2.15 -10.08 -9.32
N PHE A 234 1.42 -9.17 -8.66
CA PHE A 234 0.66 -8.11 -9.35
C PHE A 234 1.51 -6.88 -9.69
N THR A 235 2.34 -6.40 -8.78
CA THR A 235 3.13 -5.17 -8.97
C THR A 235 4.45 -5.39 -9.69
N GLY A 236 4.96 -6.63 -9.76
CA GLY A 236 6.27 -6.95 -10.32
C GLY A 236 7.44 -6.44 -9.49
N ILE A 237 7.19 -5.93 -8.28
CA ILE A 237 8.20 -5.40 -7.37
C ILE A 237 8.76 -6.56 -6.55
N GLY A 238 10.09 -6.73 -6.58
CA GLY A 238 10.77 -7.77 -5.81
C GLY A 238 10.65 -7.58 -4.30
N HIS A 239 10.73 -8.69 -3.56
CA HIS A 239 10.58 -8.73 -2.10
C HIS A 239 11.52 -7.75 -1.37
N GLU A 240 12.76 -7.59 -1.83
CA GLU A 240 13.72 -6.66 -1.19
C GLU A 240 13.20 -5.21 -1.14
N ARG A 241 12.52 -4.77 -2.22
CA ARG A 241 11.94 -3.42 -2.31
C ARG A 241 10.66 -3.31 -1.50
N LEU A 242 9.83 -4.36 -1.49
CA LEU A 242 8.62 -4.38 -0.65
C LEU A 242 8.96 -4.43 0.84
N ASN A 243 10.07 -5.07 1.22
CA ASN A 243 10.53 -5.12 2.61
C ASN A 243 10.93 -3.74 3.14
N VAL A 244 11.42 -2.84 2.27
CA VAL A 244 11.62 -1.43 2.64
C VAL A 244 10.28 -0.80 3.04
N LEU A 245 9.23 -0.99 2.24
CA LEU A 245 7.89 -0.49 2.57
C LEU A 245 7.33 -1.14 3.84
N HIS A 246 7.55 -2.44 4.05
CA HIS A 246 7.16 -3.13 5.30
C HIS A 246 7.75 -2.43 6.54
N ARG A 247 9.06 -2.15 6.53
CA ARG A 247 9.75 -1.46 7.64
C ARG A 247 9.16 -0.08 7.91
N TRP A 248 9.00 0.73 6.86
CA TRP A 248 8.44 2.08 6.98
C TRP A 248 6.97 2.08 7.40
N THR A 249 6.17 1.11 6.92
CA THR A 249 4.79 0.93 7.36
C THR A 249 4.73 0.51 8.84
N GLY A 250 5.70 -0.27 9.33
CA GLY A 250 5.88 -0.55 10.75
C GLY A 250 6.15 0.72 11.58
N TYR A 251 7.02 1.61 11.11
CA TYR A 251 7.24 2.92 11.78
C TYR A 251 5.99 3.81 11.75
N LEU A 252 5.21 3.81 10.66
CA LEU A 252 3.93 4.51 10.60
C LEU A 252 2.92 3.95 11.62
N CYS A 253 2.86 2.61 11.76
CA CYS A 253 2.02 1.98 12.76
C CYS A 253 2.47 2.33 14.18
N LEU A 254 3.77 2.42 14.44
CA LEU A 254 4.31 2.89 15.72
C LEU A 254 3.89 4.33 16.00
N PHE A 255 4.02 5.23 15.02
CA PHE A 255 3.54 6.61 15.14
C PHE A 255 2.05 6.66 15.49
N LEU A 256 1.21 5.90 14.76
CA LEU A 256 -0.23 5.82 15.03
C LEU A 256 -0.54 5.22 16.42
N ALA A 257 0.23 4.22 16.86
CA ALA A 257 0.09 3.65 18.20
C ALA A 257 0.42 4.68 19.29
N LEU A 258 1.45 5.51 19.09
CA LEU A 258 1.76 6.61 20.00
C LEU A 258 0.64 7.65 20.03
N VAL A 259 0.15 8.09 18.86
CA VAL A 259 -0.98 9.04 18.78
C VAL A 259 -2.28 8.44 19.33
N HIS A 260 -2.47 7.12 19.26
CA HIS A 260 -3.57 6.41 19.90
C HIS A 260 -3.43 6.39 21.42
N MET A 261 -2.23 6.13 21.93
CA MET A 261 -1.94 5.99 23.36
C MET A 261 -1.98 7.33 24.11
N VAL A 262 -1.37 8.38 23.55
CA VAL A 262 -1.16 9.66 24.24
C VAL A 262 -2.47 10.29 24.77
N PRO A 263 -3.56 10.40 24.00
CA PRO A 263 -4.80 10.98 24.50
C PRO A 263 -5.40 10.20 25.69
N PHE A 264 -5.24 8.88 25.73
CA PHE A 264 -5.72 8.07 26.87
C PHE A 264 -4.93 8.32 28.16
N TYR A 265 -3.68 8.78 28.07
CA TYR A 265 -2.89 9.21 29.23
C TYR A 265 -3.21 10.65 29.64
N ILE A 266 -3.42 11.54 28.66
CA ILE A 266 -3.65 12.97 28.94
C ILE A 266 -5.05 13.18 29.53
N THR A 267 -6.11 12.65 28.92
CA THR A 267 -7.48 12.96 29.36
C THR A 267 -7.73 12.68 30.86
N PRO A 268 -7.34 11.53 31.44
CA PRO A 268 -7.54 11.26 32.87
C PRO A 268 -6.65 12.08 33.81
N VAL A 269 -5.51 12.60 33.36
CA VAL A 269 -4.59 13.40 34.19
C VAL A 269 -5.07 14.84 34.34
N TRP A 270 -5.82 15.34 33.35
CA TRP A 270 -6.24 16.75 33.29
C TRP A 270 -7.71 16.96 33.66
N GLU A 271 -8.49 15.88 33.83
CA GLU A 271 -9.91 15.95 34.18
C GLU A 271 -10.28 15.05 35.36
N ASP A 272 -11.05 15.63 36.29
CA ASP A 272 -11.70 14.92 37.37
C ASP A 272 -12.94 14.18 36.83
N GLY A 273 -13.04 12.87 37.07
CA GLY A 273 -14.18 12.05 36.59
C GLY A 273 -13.79 10.71 35.98
N ALA A 274 -12.49 10.51 35.75
CA ALA A 274 -11.96 9.24 35.28
C ALA A 274 -12.11 8.10 36.30
N LEU A 275 -11.92 8.40 37.60
CA LEU A 275 -11.97 7.41 38.68
C LEU A 275 -13.34 6.73 38.83
N PRO A 276 -14.48 7.45 38.90
CA PRO A 276 -15.80 6.80 38.88
C PRO A 276 -16.05 5.93 37.65
N LEU A 277 -15.48 6.31 36.51
CA LEU A 277 -15.66 5.58 35.25
C LEU A 277 -14.80 4.31 35.22
N PHE A 278 -13.56 4.36 35.71
CA PHE A 278 -12.66 3.20 35.79
C PHE A 278 -13.01 2.25 36.93
N SER A 279 -13.55 2.75 38.06
CA SER A 279 -13.96 1.92 39.20
C SER A 279 -15.12 0.98 38.87
N LEU A 280 -15.95 1.30 37.87
CA LEU A 280 -16.96 0.40 37.31
C LEU A 280 -16.36 -0.90 36.74
N PHE A 281 -15.06 -0.91 36.41
CA PHE A 281 -14.40 -1.99 35.68
C PHE A 281 -13.20 -2.59 36.41
N ILE A 282 -12.50 -1.81 37.23
CA ILE A 282 -11.40 -2.29 38.06
C ILE A 282 -11.98 -2.75 39.40
N GLY A 283 -12.21 -4.05 39.54
CA GLY A 283 -12.58 -4.65 40.82
C GLY A 283 -11.34 -4.95 41.67
N GLY A 284 -11.30 -4.43 42.90
CA GLY A 284 -10.23 -4.70 43.88
C GLY A 284 -9.75 -3.44 44.62
N ASP A 285 -8.91 -3.61 45.64
CA ASP A 285 -8.23 -2.51 46.31
C ASP A 285 -7.02 -2.06 45.46
N TYR A 286 -7.03 -0.82 45.00
CA TYR A 286 -5.93 -0.23 44.23
C TYR A 286 -5.40 1.02 44.92
N TYR A 287 -4.08 1.12 44.98
CA TYR A 287 -3.38 2.31 45.47
C TYR A 287 -3.22 3.30 44.31
N ILE A 288 -3.81 4.49 44.49
CA ILE A 288 -3.64 5.63 43.58
C ILE A 288 -2.45 6.43 44.11
N TYR A 289 -1.40 6.58 43.30
CA TYR A 289 -0.24 7.42 43.58
C TYR A 289 -0.27 8.66 42.70
#